data_AF-A0A485KQW4-F1
#
_entry.id   AF-A0A485KQW4-F1
#
_cell.length_a   1.000
_cell.length_b   1.000
_cell.length_c   1.000
_cell.angle_alpha   90.00
_cell.angle_beta   90.00
_cell.angle_gamma   90.00
#
_symmetry.space_group_name_H-M   'P 1'
#
loop_
_entity.id
_entity.type
_entity.pdbx_description
1 polymer ?
#
loop_
_entity_poly.entity_id
_entity_poly.type
_entity_poly.pdbx_seq_one_letter_code
_entity_poly.pdbx_strand_id
1 'polypeptide(L)'
;MRPAMARAILLNLFFTSCAFVCGAAAIWSFVQPTTHAATIDRACVAVSVDFDVVCTSGVMQIGDFTRFLGLIGIAFAGCFVVYVIERLQLKTPPKYPWLSFFLYSVSKHKFERPIHAHWEHQGIYYNDKASAALTGLLSLEYAGAIYILDIKTWRLYTVSKDELSKREGNMPIHLKQAIPLVE
;
A
#
# COMPACT_ATOMS: atom_id res chain seq x y z
N MET A 1 11.73 -28.49 -12.19
CA MET A 1 12.61 -27.32 -12.44
C MET A 1 11.92 -26.07 -12.99
N ARG A 2 10.84 -26.18 -13.80
CA ARG A 2 10.04 -25.03 -14.29
C ARG A 2 9.33 -24.12 -13.23
N PRO A 3 8.91 -24.58 -12.03
CA PRO A 3 8.15 -23.71 -11.13
C PRO A 3 9.01 -22.64 -10.44
N ALA A 4 10.32 -22.85 -10.26
CA ALA A 4 11.21 -21.89 -9.59
C ALA A 4 11.50 -20.63 -10.43
N MET A 5 11.46 -20.74 -11.75
CA MET A 5 11.73 -19.63 -12.67
C MET A 5 10.53 -18.68 -12.80
N ALA A 6 9.33 -19.24 -12.99
CA ALA A 6 8.08 -18.47 -12.90
C ALA A 6 7.89 -17.82 -11.51
N ARG A 7 8.42 -18.48 -10.47
CA ARG A 7 8.41 -17.98 -9.09
C ARG A 7 9.16 -16.65 -8.93
N ALA A 8 10.35 -16.48 -9.51
CA ALA A 8 11.12 -15.24 -9.39
C ALA A 8 10.55 -14.10 -10.25
N ILE A 9 10.02 -14.44 -11.43
CA ILE A 9 9.57 -13.46 -12.43
C ILE A 9 8.34 -12.65 -11.93
N LEU A 10 7.38 -13.29 -11.25
CA LEU A 10 6.16 -12.60 -10.80
C LEU A 10 6.35 -11.61 -9.66
N LEU A 11 7.16 -11.99 -8.67
CA LEU A 11 7.49 -11.12 -7.54
C LEU A 11 8.24 -9.88 -8.03
N ASN A 12 9.08 -10.05 -9.06
CA ASN A 12 9.75 -8.96 -9.75
C ASN A 12 8.76 -8.10 -10.55
N LEU A 13 7.84 -8.71 -11.31
CA LEU A 13 6.98 -8.00 -12.27
C LEU A 13 6.09 -6.92 -11.63
N PHE A 14 5.57 -7.19 -10.43
CA PHE A 14 4.77 -6.22 -9.69
C PHE A 14 5.60 -5.05 -9.16
N PHE A 15 6.78 -5.32 -8.63
CA PHE A 15 7.72 -4.28 -8.23
C PHE A 15 8.15 -3.45 -9.46
N THR A 16 8.35 -4.12 -10.61
CA THR A 16 8.61 -3.48 -11.90
C THR A 16 7.47 -2.57 -12.33
N SER A 17 6.20 -2.94 -12.11
CA SER A 17 5.04 -2.11 -12.47
C SER A 17 5.01 -0.78 -11.69
N CYS A 18 5.24 -0.85 -10.37
CA CYS A 18 5.27 0.33 -9.51
C CYS A 18 6.47 1.22 -9.86
N ALA A 19 7.66 0.62 -10.00
CA ALA A 19 8.86 1.36 -10.38
C ALA A 19 8.72 2.03 -11.75
N PHE A 20 8.10 1.35 -12.73
CA PHE A 20 7.82 1.90 -14.06
C PHE A 20 6.84 3.07 -13.99
N VAL A 21 5.69 2.90 -13.32
CA VAL A 21 4.68 3.97 -13.19
C VAL A 21 5.25 5.17 -12.46
N CYS A 22 5.94 4.96 -11.33
CA CYS A 22 6.59 6.03 -10.56
C CYS A 22 7.69 6.71 -11.37
N GLY A 23 8.52 5.96 -12.09
CA GLY A 23 9.57 6.49 -12.94
C GLY A 23 9.01 7.33 -14.09
N ALA A 24 7.98 6.84 -14.79
CA ALA A 24 7.31 7.57 -15.86
C ALA A 24 6.66 8.86 -15.35
N ALA A 25 5.96 8.80 -14.21
CA ALA A 25 5.36 9.98 -13.58
C ALA A 25 6.43 10.99 -13.14
N ALA A 26 7.55 10.53 -12.58
CA ALA A 26 8.66 11.39 -12.19
C ALA A 26 9.30 12.07 -13.41
N ILE A 27 9.61 11.32 -14.47
CA ILE A 27 10.17 11.86 -15.71
C ILE A 27 9.24 12.92 -16.30
N TRP A 28 7.93 12.65 -16.39
CA TRP A 28 6.96 13.67 -16.85
C TRP A 28 7.00 14.91 -15.95
N SER A 29 7.03 14.72 -14.63
CA SER A 29 7.13 15.83 -13.67
C SER A 29 8.37 16.71 -13.87
N PHE A 30 9.50 16.12 -14.22
CA PHE A 30 10.73 16.87 -14.49
C PHE A 30 10.74 17.52 -15.87
N VAL A 31 10.23 16.84 -16.91
CA VAL A 31 10.23 17.35 -18.29
C VAL A 31 9.19 18.45 -18.49
N GLN A 32 8.02 18.31 -17.87
CA GLN A 32 6.92 19.28 -17.93
C GLN A 32 6.35 19.55 -16.53
N PRO A 33 6.99 20.40 -15.72
CA PRO A 33 6.48 20.75 -14.40
C PRO A 33 5.11 21.46 -14.49
N THR A 34 4.28 21.29 -13.46
CA THR A 34 2.98 21.99 -13.37
C THR A 34 3.20 23.50 -13.25
N THR A 35 2.71 24.27 -14.21
CA THR A 35 2.72 25.72 -14.13
C THR A 35 1.51 26.21 -13.33
N HIS A 36 1.73 27.10 -12.37
CA HIS A 36 0.65 27.78 -11.68
C HIS A 36 0.24 29.00 -12.50
N ALA A 37 -1.03 29.11 -12.86
CA ALA A 37 -1.56 30.29 -13.53
C ALA A 37 -2.23 31.18 -12.48
N ALA A 38 -1.79 32.42 -12.37
CA ALA A 38 -2.43 33.43 -11.54
C ALA A 38 -2.90 34.57 -12.45
N THR A 39 -4.21 34.78 -12.54
CA THR A 39 -4.78 35.96 -13.19
C THR A 39 -5.01 37.02 -12.13
N ILE A 40 -4.29 38.13 -12.24
CA ILE A 40 -4.46 39.28 -11.36
C ILE A 40 -5.62 40.10 -11.91
N ASP A 41 -6.69 40.20 -11.13
CA ASP A 41 -7.79 41.13 -11.38
C ASP A 41 -8.06 41.85 -10.06
N ARG A 42 -8.04 43.18 -10.09
CA ARG A 42 -8.19 44.01 -8.88
C ARG A 42 -9.53 44.72 -8.95
N ALA A 43 -10.54 44.09 -8.36
CA ALA A 43 -11.83 44.72 -8.13
C ALA A 43 -11.99 44.96 -6.62
N CYS A 44 -12.01 46.23 -6.23
CA CYS A 44 -12.26 46.64 -4.86
C CYS A 44 -13.63 47.29 -4.78
N VAL A 45 -14.45 46.82 -3.85
CA VAL A 45 -15.76 47.42 -3.58
C VAL A 45 -15.78 47.88 -2.14
N ALA A 46 -16.10 49.17 -1.94
CA ALA A 46 -16.35 49.69 -0.60
C ALA A 46 -17.69 49.12 -0.11
N VAL A 47 -17.63 48.18 0.84
CA VAL A 47 -18.83 47.57 1.43
C VAL A 47 -19.46 48.54 2.42
N SER A 48 -18.62 49.34 3.08
CA SER A 48 -19.04 50.46 3.93
C SER A 48 -18.07 51.62 3.75
N VAL A 49 -18.59 52.77 3.33
CA VAL A 49 -17.78 53.99 3.20
C VAL A 49 -17.22 54.32 4.59
N ASP A 50 -15.90 54.44 4.68
CA ASP A 50 -15.08 54.68 5.89
C ASP A 50 -14.83 53.52 6.86
N PHE A 51 -15.35 52.30 6.62
CA PHE A 51 -15.17 51.17 7.55
C PHE A 51 -14.57 49.90 6.93
N ASP A 52 -14.84 49.58 5.65
CA ASP A 52 -14.29 48.35 5.04
C ASP A 52 -14.31 48.36 3.50
N VAL A 53 -13.27 47.76 2.91
CA VAL A 53 -13.13 47.55 1.46
C VAL A 53 -12.72 46.11 1.19
N VAL A 54 -13.54 45.39 0.45
CA VAL A 54 -13.23 44.03 0.00
C VAL A 54 -12.61 44.10 -1.38
N CYS A 55 -11.39 43.60 -1.52
CA CYS A 55 -10.69 43.49 -2.79
C CYS A 55 -10.53 42.02 -3.18
N THR A 56 -11.03 41.65 -4.36
CA THR A 56 -10.55 40.47 -5.07
C THR A 56 -9.27 40.88 -5.81
N SER A 57 -8.16 40.18 -5.54
CA SER A 57 -6.84 40.48 -6.13
C SER A 57 -6.46 39.57 -7.30
N GLY A 58 -7.27 38.55 -7.58
CA GLY A 58 -7.07 37.60 -8.67
C GLY A 58 -7.57 36.20 -8.37
N VAL A 59 -7.52 35.34 -9.39
CA VAL A 59 -7.83 33.90 -9.29
C VAL A 59 -6.53 33.12 -9.52
N MET A 60 -6.18 32.24 -8.58
CA MET A 60 -5.05 31.32 -8.73
C MET A 60 -5.57 29.94 -9.12
N GLN A 61 -5.26 29.50 -10.34
CA GLN A 61 -5.55 28.15 -10.78
C GLN A 61 -4.39 27.23 -10.36
N ILE A 62 -4.70 26.29 -9.46
CA ILE A 62 -3.75 25.27 -9.00
C ILE A 62 -4.07 23.95 -9.70
N GLY A 63 -3.20 23.54 -10.61
CA GLY A 63 -3.25 22.23 -11.25
C GLY A 63 -3.70 22.23 -12.71
N ASP A 64 -3.41 21.11 -13.36
CA ASP A 64 -3.69 20.84 -14.77
C ASP A 64 -4.50 19.53 -14.87
N PHE A 65 -5.74 19.65 -15.36
CA PHE A 65 -6.66 18.52 -15.50
C PHE A 65 -6.20 17.51 -16.56
N THR A 66 -5.55 17.98 -17.63
CA THR A 66 -4.98 17.13 -18.68
C THR A 66 -3.88 16.25 -18.09
N ARG A 67 -3.00 16.86 -17.29
CA ARG A 67 -1.92 16.14 -16.61
C ARG A 67 -2.46 15.17 -15.56
N PHE A 68 -3.51 15.55 -14.84
CA PHE A 68 -4.20 14.66 -13.90
C PHE A 68 -4.73 13.39 -14.60
N LEU A 69 -5.45 13.55 -15.71
CA LEU A 69 -5.91 12.43 -16.52
C LEU A 69 -4.75 11.61 -17.12
N GLY A 70 -3.67 12.27 -17.53
CA GLY A 70 -2.46 11.60 -18.02
C GLY A 70 -1.82 10.69 -16.98
N LEU A 71 -1.68 11.16 -15.73
CA LEU A 71 -1.14 10.37 -14.62
C LEU A 71 -2.03 9.16 -14.29
N ILE A 72 -3.35 9.35 -14.31
CA ILE A 72 -4.32 8.25 -14.19
C ILE A 72 -4.11 7.24 -15.32
N GLY A 73 -3.99 7.71 -16.56
CA GLY A 73 -3.74 6.88 -17.74
C GLY A 73 -2.46 6.05 -17.61
N ILE A 74 -1.36 6.65 -17.14
CA ILE A 74 -0.09 5.93 -16.91
C ILE A 74 -0.27 4.83 -15.87
N ALA A 75 -0.96 5.11 -14.76
CA ALA A 75 -1.21 4.12 -13.72
C ALA A 75 -2.02 2.94 -14.26
N PHE A 76 -3.14 3.20 -14.95
CA PHE A 76 -3.96 2.15 -15.54
C PHE A 76 -3.21 1.35 -16.61
N ALA A 77 -2.50 2.03 -17.52
CA ALA A 77 -1.72 1.38 -18.56
C ALA A 77 -0.62 0.49 -17.97
N GLY A 78 0.11 0.97 -16.96
CA GLY A 78 1.15 0.20 -16.27
C GLY A 78 0.59 -1.06 -15.60
N CYS A 79 -0.52 -0.93 -14.87
CA CYS A 79 -1.20 -2.07 -14.27
C CYS A 79 -1.73 -3.06 -15.31
N PHE A 80 -2.34 -2.56 -16.39
CA PHE A 80 -2.91 -3.38 -17.46
C PHE A 80 -1.83 -4.19 -18.19
N VAL A 81 -0.71 -3.56 -18.55
CA VAL A 81 0.42 -4.24 -19.22
C VAL A 81 0.95 -5.38 -18.35
N VAL A 82 1.18 -5.13 -17.06
CA VAL A 82 1.67 -6.16 -16.14
C VAL A 82 0.67 -7.29 -15.97
N TYR A 83 -0.62 -6.97 -15.86
CA TYR A 83 -1.67 -7.98 -15.81
C TYR A 83 -1.68 -8.87 -17.07
N VAL A 84 -1.60 -8.27 -18.27
CA VAL A 84 -1.55 -9.05 -19.53
C VAL A 84 -0.32 -9.94 -19.56
N ILE A 85 0.87 -9.43 -19.22
CA ILE A 85 2.11 -10.20 -19.18
C ILE A 85 1.97 -11.38 -18.20
N GLU A 86 1.45 -11.14 -17.00
CA GLU A 86 1.23 -12.18 -15.99
C GLU A 86 0.26 -13.26 -16.50
N ARG A 87 -0.86 -12.87 -17.13
CA ARG A 87 -1.84 -13.83 -17.66
C ARG A 87 -1.31 -14.65 -18.82
N LEU A 88 -0.42 -14.09 -19.64
CA LEU A 88 0.24 -14.83 -20.72
C LEU A 88 1.30 -15.80 -20.20
N GLN A 89 2.01 -15.44 -19.12
CA GLN A 89 3.06 -16.26 -18.53
C GLN A 89 2.53 -17.35 -17.59
N LEU A 90 1.47 -17.08 -16.81
CA LEU A 90 0.83 -18.05 -15.92
C LEU A 90 -0.47 -18.56 -16.49
N LYS A 91 -0.36 -19.66 -17.23
CA LYS A 91 -1.51 -20.43 -17.71
C LYS A 91 -2.31 -21.09 -16.57
N THR A 92 -1.67 -21.39 -15.44
CA THR A 92 -2.31 -21.98 -14.26
C THR A 92 -1.84 -21.26 -12.99
N PRO A 93 -2.70 -20.45 -12.35
CA PRO A 93 -2.32 -19.78 -11.11
C PRO A 93 -2.19 -20.82 -9.98
N PRO A 94 -1.15 -20.72 -9.13
CA PRO A 94 -1.04 -21.57 -7.94
C PRO A 94 -2.21 -21.28 -6.99
N LYS A 95 -2.82 -22.34 -6.47
CA LYS A 95 -3.86 -22.24 -5.43
C LYS A 95 -3.19 -22.38 -4.07
N TYR A 96 -3.41 -21.40 -3.20
CA TYR A 96 -2.94 -21.43 -1.83
C TYR A 96 -4.13 -21.58 -0.87
N PRO A 97 -3.93 -22.17 0.33
CA PRO A 97 -4.95 -22.17 1.36
C PRO A 97 -5.24 -20.73 1.83
N TRP A 98 -6.42 -20.51 2.39
CA TRP A 98 -6.78 -19.20 2.93
C TRP A 98 -5.85 -18.79 4.08
N LEU A 99 -5.36 -17.54 4.04
CA LEU A 99 -4.35 -17.06 4.99
C LEU A 99 -4.98 -16.54 6.30
N SER A 100 -5.75 -15.45 6.25
CA SER A 100 -6.52 -14.86 7.36
C SER A 100 -7.32 -13.65 6.85
N PHE A 101 -8.42 -13.24 7.52
CA PHE A 101 -9.13 -11.99 7.18
C PHE A 101 -8.38 -10.73 7.65
N PHE A 102 -7.30 -10.85 8.43
CA PHE A 102 -6.40 -9.74 8.75
C PHE A 102 -5.73 -9.12 7.52
N LEU A 103 -5.63 -9.85 6.42
CA LEU A 103 -5.08 -9.34 5.16
C LEU A 103 -6.22 -8.96 4.21
N TYR A 104 -6.30 -7.67 3.86
CA TYR A 104 -7.22 -7.20 2.83
C TYR A 104 -6.82 -7.67 1.43
N SER A 105 -7.72 -7.55 0.45
CA SER A 105 -7.57 -8.14 -0.90
C SER A 105 -6.22 -7.88 -1.59
N VAL A 106 -5.72 -6.64 -1.61
CA VAL A 106 -4.45 -6.31 -2.28
C VAL A 106 -3.27 -6.87 -1.49
N SER A 107 -3.30 -6.79 -0.16
CA SER A 107 -2.28 -7.39 0.71
C SER A 107 -2.23 -8.90 0.57
N LYS A 108 -3.37 -9.57 0.51
CA LYS A 108 -3.44 -11.00 0.23
C LYS A 108 -2.73 -11.30 -1.09
N HIS A 109 -3.09 -10.61 -2.16
CA HIS A 109 -2.48 -10.84 -3.47
C HIS A 109 -0.95 -10.65 -3.48
N LYS A 110 -0.43 -9.70 -2.68
CA LYS A 110 1.02 -9.44 -2.57
C LYS A 110 1.74 -10.41 -1.64
N PHE A 111 1.15 -10.72 -0.48
CA PHE A 111 1.82 -11.39 0.62
C PHE A 111 1.47 -12.88 0.75
N GLU A 112 0.36 -13.36 0.17
CA GLU A 112 -0.07 -14.77 0.26
C GLU A 112 1.08 -15.72 -0.09
N ARG A 113 1.70 -15.51 -1.25
CA ARG A 113 2.80 -16.36 -1.71
C ARG A 113 4.08 -16.31 -0.84
N PRO A 114 4.69 -15.13 -0.56
CA PRO A 114 5.88 -15.10 0.28
C PRO A 114 5.60 -15.60 1.70
N ILE A 115 4.40 -15.35 2.24
CA ILE A 115 4.01 -15.86 3.56
C ILE A 115 3.94 -17.39 3.56
N HIS A 116 3.27 -18.00 2.58
CA HIS A 116 3.24 -19.47 2.46
C HIS A 116 4.62 -20.12 2.28
N ALA A 117 5.57 -19.40 1.69
CA ALA A 117 6.88 -19.95 1.37
C ALA A 117 7.90 -19.81 2.52
N HIS A 118 7.83 -18.74 3.32
CA HIS A 118 8.88 -18.40 4.29
C HIS A 118 8.36 -17.98 5.66
N TRP A 119 7.08 -17.62 5.79
CA TRP A 119 6.50 -17.10 7.04
C TRP A 119 5.43 -18.05 7.59
N GLU A 120 5.69 -19.35 7.49
CA GLU A 120 4.88 -20.41 8.05
C GLU A 120 5.69 -21.16 9.11
N HIS A 121 5.09 -21.39 10.26
CA HIS A 121 5.68 -22.20 11.31
C HIS A 121 4.59 -22.97 12.06
N GLN A 122 4.68 -24.30 12.02
CA GLN A 122 3.76 -25.23 12.70
C GLN A 122 2.28 -25.00 12.33
N GLY A 123 2.01 -24.69 11.06
CA GLY A 123 0.67 -24.44 10.53
C GLY A 123 0.13 -23.03 10.79
N ILE A 124 0.89 -22.15 11.45
CA ILE A 124 0.54 -20.76 11.69
C ILE A 124 1.32 -19.87 10.74
N TYR A 125 0.63 -18.93 10.10
CA TYR A 125 1.22 -17.92 9.24
C TYR A 125 1.55 -16.66 10.03
N TYR A 126 2.65 -16.02 9.67
CA TYR A 126 3.15 -14.83 10.35
C TYR A 126 3.34 -13.68 9.35
N ASN A 127 3.21 -12.46 9.85
CA ASN A 127 3.49 -11.25 9.09
C ASN A 127 4.40 -10.34 9.91
N ASP A 128 5.46 -9.79 9.30
CA ASP A 128 6.33 -8.86 10.01
C ASP A 128 5.58 -7.57 10.37
N LYS A 129 6.01 -6.87 11.43
CA LYS A 129 5.30 -5.70 11.95
C LYS A 129 5.19 -4.54 10.94
N ALA A 130 6.20 -4.35 10.09
CA ALA A 130 6.19 -3.26 9.12
C ALA A 130 5.18 -3.55 8.00
N SER A 131 5.21 -4.76 7.44
CA SER A 131 4.22 -5.22 6.48
C SER A 131 2.82 -5.20 7.10
N ALA A 132 2.67 -5.67 8.33
CA ALA A 132 1.39 -5.65 9.05
C ALA A 132 0.80 -4.23 9.16
N ALA A 133 1.61 -3.24 9.55
CA ALA A 133 1.21 -1.84 9.62
C ALA A 133 0.77 -1.30 8.25
N LEU A 134 1.50 -1.60 7.18
CA LEU A 134 1.11 -1.26 5.79
C LEU A 134 -0.18 -1.96 5.37
N THR A 135 -0.43 -3.15 5.89
CA THR A 135 -1.69 -3.87 5.73
C THR A 135 -2.76 -3.44 6.72
N GLY A 136 -2.58 -2.39 7.52
CA GLY A 136 -3.60 -1.86 8.44
C GLY A 136 -3.74 -2.58 9.78
N LEU A 137 -2.77 -3.40 10.17
CA LEU A 137 -2.68 -4.05 11.48
C LEU A 137 -1.60 -3.34 12.30
N LEU A 138 -2.01 -2.64 13.36
CA LEU A 138 -1.06 -2.00 14.28
C LEU A 138 -0.84 -2.89 15.49
N SER A 139 0.40 -3.33 15.70
CA SER A 139 0.78 -4.06 16.91
C SER A 139 1.44 -3.15 17.93
N LEU A 140 1.00 -3.23 19.18
CA LEU A 140 1.66 -2.65 20.34
C LEU A 140 1.99 -3.76 21.34
N GLU A 141 3.23 -3.82 21.80
CA GLU A 141 3.62 -4.72 22.88
C GLU A 141 3.59 -3.97 24.20
N TYR A 142 2.75 -4.42 25.12
CA TYR A 142 2.63 -3.81 26.44
C TYR A 142 2.44 -4.88 27.51
N ALA A 143 3.23 -4.78 28.58
CA ALA A 143 3.23 -5.74 29.70
C ALA A 143 3.42 -7.22 29.30
N GLY A 144 4.12 -7.48 28.19
CA GLY A 144 4.35 -8.83 27.67
C GLY A 144 3.17 -9.45 26.91
N ALA A 145 2.11 -8.67 26.64
CA ALA A 145 1.04 -9.04 25.71
C ALA A 145 1.16 -8.20 24.42
N ILE A 146 0.67 -8.76 23.31
CA ILE A 146 0.59 -8.04 22.03
C ILE A 146 -0.85 -7.62 21.80
N TYR A 147 -1.05 -6.32 21.64
CA TYR A 147 -2.31 -5.70 21.24
C TYR A 147 -2.27 -5.43 19.74
N ILE A 148 -3.20 -6.00 18.98
CA ILE A 148 -3.29 -5.87 17.54
C ILE A 148 -4.58 -5.12 17.21
N LEU A 149 -4.45 -3.89 16.75
CA LEU A 149 -5.56 -3.09 16.25
C LEU A 149 -5.67 -3.28 14.73
N ASP A 150 -6.75 -3.89 14.28
CA ASP A 150 -7.12 -3.88 12.86
C ASP A 150 -7.91 -2.60 12.55
N ILE A 151 -7.25 -1.64 11.90
CA ILE A 151 -7.85 -0.35 11.54
C ILE A 151 -9.05 -0.52 10.60
N LYS A 152 -9.09 -1.60 9.82
CA LYS A 152 -10.14 -1.82 8.82
C LYS A 152 -11.47 -2.15 9.49
N THR A 153 -11.42 -2.97 10.52
CA THR A 153 -12.60 -3.43 11.26
C THR A 153 -12.79 -2.70 12.59
N TRP A 154 -11.84 -1.86 12.99
CA TRP A 154 -11.76 -1.20 14.29
C TRP A 154 -11.79 -2.18 15.47
N ARG A 155 -11.31 -3.41 15.25
CA ARG A 155 -11.26 -4.46 16.27
C ARG A 155 -9.89 -4.52 16.90
N LEU A 156 -9.88 -4.64 18.22
CA LEU A 156 -8.68 -4.86 19.02
C LEU A 156 -8.61 -6.33 19.43
N TYR A 157 -7.50 -6.96 19.08
CA TYR A 157 -7.17 -8.33 19.45
C TYR A 157 -6.02 -8.32 20.45
N THR A 158 -6.02 -9.26 21.37
CA THR A 158 -4.98 -9.37 22.40
C THR A 158 -4.43 -10.78 22.40
N VAL A 159 -3.12 -10.91 22.17
CA VAL A 159 -2.40 -12.17 22.37
C VAL A 159 -1.72 -12.11 23.73
N SER A 160 -2.12 -12.99 24.62
CA SER A 160 -1.63 -13.00 26.00
C SER A 160 -0.19 -13.48 26.08
N LYS A 161 0.52 -13.08 27.15
CA LYS A 161 1.89 -13.51 27.42
C LYS A 161 2.03 -15.04 27.49
N ASP A 162 1.04 -15.71 28.07
CA ASP A 162 1.04 -17.18 28.20
C ASP A 162 0.94 -17.86 26.83
N GLU A 163 0.14 -17.31 25.92
CA GLU A 163 0.05 -17.80 24.54
C GLU A 163 1.32 -17.55 23.75
N LEU A 164 1.98 -16.40 23.96
CA LEU A 164 3.27 -16.09 23.35
C LEU A 164 4.37 -17.02 23.85
N SER A 165 4.47 -17.21 25.16
CA SER A 165 5.49 -18.08 25.76
C SER A 165 5.35 -19.53 25.32
N LYS A 166 4.12 -20.03 25.15
CA LYS A 166 3.87 -21.37 24.57
C LYS A 166 4.39 -21.50 23.14
N ARG A 167 4.45 -20.41 22.37
CA ARG A 167 4.84 -20.40 20.95
C ARG A 167 6.34 -20.16 20.74
N GLU A 168 7.02 -19.50 21.67
CA GLU A 168 8.43 -19.12 21.52
C GLU A 168 9.43 -20.29 21.52
N GLY A 169 9.06 -21.43 22.12
CA GLY A 169 9.99 -22.51 22.47
C GLY A 169 10.77 -23.16 21.32
N ASN A 170 10.33 -23.00 20.06
CA ASN A 170 11.03 -23.56 18.89
C ASN A 170 10.98 -22.67 17.62
N MET A 171 10.74 -21.37 17.81
CA MET A 171 10.49 -20.46 16.70
C MET A 171 11.79 -19.84 16.16
N PRO A 172 11.99 -19.79 14.82
CA PRO A 172 13.14 -19.11 14.23
C PRO A 172 13.13 -17.61 14.56
N ILE A 173 14.31 -17.02 14.69
CA ILE A 173 14.51 -15.65 15.20
C ILE A 173 13.66 -14.60 14.46
N HIS A 174 13.56 -14.71 13.13
CA HIS A 174 12.82 -13.75 12.30
C HIS A 174 11.30 -13.76 12.55
N LEU A 175 10.74 -14.85 13.09
CA LEU A 175 9.30 -14.97 13.39
C LEU A 175 8.97 -14.52 14.81
N LYS A 176 9.95 -14.44 15.73
CA LYS A 176 9.72 -14.05 17.13
C LYS A 176 9.10 -12.66 17.28
N GLN A 177 9.41 -11.77 16.34
CA GLN A 177 8.88 -10.41 16.31
C GLN A 177 7.71 -10.25 15.33
N ALA A 178 7.27 -11.33 14.68
CA ALA A 178 6.20 -11.27 13.70
C ALA A 178 4.84 -11.44 14.37
N ILE A 179 3.81 -10.87 13.75
CA ILE A 179 2.43 -10.97 14.20
C ILE A 179 1.84 -12.26 13.64
N PRO A 180 1.30 -13.15 14.49
CA PRO A 180 0.62 -14.35 14.00
C PRO A 180 -0.71 -13.98 13.35
N LEU A 181 -0.97 -14.51 12.16
CA LEU A 181 -2.22 -14.36 11.42
C LEU A 181 -3.24 -15.41 11.86
N VAL A 182 -3.56 -15.44 13.15
CA VAL A 182 -4.57 -16.32 13.74
C VAL A 182 -5.85 -15.53 13.96
N GLU A 183 -6.93 -15.97 13.33
CA GLU A 183 -8.28 -15.44 13.52
C GLU A 183 -9.18 -16.47 14.17
#